data_AF-F4C512-F1
#
_entry.id   AF-F4C512-F1
#
_cell.length_a   1.000
_cell.length_b   1.000
_cell.length_c   1.000
_cell.angle_alpha   90.00
_cell.angle_beta   90.00
_cell.angle_gamma   90.00
#
_symmetry.space_group_name_H-M   'P 1'
#
loop_
_entity.id
_entity.type
_entity.pdbx_description
1 polymer ?
#
loop_
_entity_poly.entity_id
_entity_poly.type
_entity_poly.pdbx_seq_one_letter_code
_entity_poly.pdbx_strand_id
1 'polypeptide(L)'
;MMDNVYLTNPEDVYETPWFLLKGGIFESFRYDEKLWELLTAMTSCSKKDGKEKTRLTETLDKLILMVKGCHYFLHHKERLKFKEDWIDIKWYKNPYRCSKKYRSRDDQKLNHHLAHFKEPLSNLTREEAQDFTLAFKNFFAEMGLSSWLNLLDDWKSCLTGDESFFDWRVDCAPLKTYEKLLALHEACTIGYQWAEMDYPPPNRHLIEDYLSSEYVNGYRSASPFEMIGDVFYEKNYSDIRQHILALYVSCSCKREGINTIAKDLRSTLRWLLETGWLLLQTDYFPEDWLDPDSIDFLRCPVPEELADYWKPKNLTAKEQRKLRKTLSKLYHNIDVRQEIYTVESRIIRHLHPDVPDNLSEDDLATKNRLFKILDVLTLIVLNLRERRTKSGGVCYPPIVEEANVHSNESV
;
A
#
# COMPACT_ATOMS: atom_id res chain seq x y z
N MET A 1 -47.06 -5.07 -3.05
CA MET A 1 -46.00 -6.01 -3.45
C MET A 1 -44.91 -5.89 -2.40
N MET A 2 -44.42 -6.99 -1.83
CA MET A 2 -43.19 -6.92 -1.03
C MET A 2 -42.07 -6.55 -2.00
N ASP A 3 -41.47 -5.37 -1.84
CA ASP A 3 -40.26 -5.01 -2.55
C ASP A 3 -39.18 -6.00 -2.14
N ASN A 4 -38.89 -6.96 -3.02
CA ASN A 4 -37.80 -7.88 -2.80
C ASN A 4 -36.51 -7.11 -2.99
N VAL A 5 -35.83 -6.81 -1.88
CA VAL A 5 -34.56 -6.08 -1.84
C VAL A 5 -33.47 -6.78 -2.68
N TYR A 6 -33.59 -8.09 -2.96
CA TYR A 6 -32.69 -8.80 -3.88
C TYR A 6 -32.87 -8.47 -5.37
N LEU A 7 -33.97 -7.79 -5.73
CA LEU A 7 -34.30 -7.43 -7.11
C LEU A 7 -34.15 -5.92 -7.38
N THR A 8 -33.78 -5.12 -6.38
CA THR A 8 -33.55 -3.68 -6.54
C THR A 8 -32.23 -3.42 -7.25
N ASN A 9 -32.16 -2.35 -8.05
CA ASN A 9 -30.93 -1.91 -8.70
C ASN A 9 -30.43 -0.62 -8.03
N PRO A 10 -29.11 -0.32 -8.08
CA PRO A 10 -28.60 0.97 -7.64
C PRO A 10 -29.15 2.10 -8.54
N GLU A 11 -29.26 3.31 -7.99
CA GLU A 11 -29.75 4.49 -8.70
C GLU A 11 -28.78 4.93 -9.80
N ASP A 12 -27.48 4.82 -9.54
CA ASP A 12 -26.41 4.98 -10.53
C ASP A 12 -25.18 4.11 -10.22
N VAL A 13 -24.19 4.14 -11.11
CA VAL A 13 -22.96 3.33 -11.00
C VAL A 13 -22.06 3.80 -9.85
N TYR A 14 -22.03 5.10 -9.54
CA TYR A 14 -21.15 5.67 -8.50
C TYR A 14 -21.61 5.32 -7.08
N GLU A 15 -22.90 5.10 -6.89
CA GLU A 15 -23.45 4.61 -5.62
C GLU A 15 -23.35 3.09 -5.44
N THR A 16 -22.85 2.35 -6.44
CA THR A 16 -22.82 0.88 -6.40
C THR A 16 -22.07 0.33 -5.17
N PRO A 17 -20.92 0.88 -4.73
CA PRO A 17 -20.26 0.43 -3.51
C PRO A 17 -21.17 0.51 -2.27
N TRP A 18 -21.82 1.66 -2.07
CA TRP A 18 -22.76 1.88 -0.97
C TRP A 18 -23.99 0.99 -1.08
N PHE A 19 -24.55 0.86 -2.28
CA PHE A 19 -25.68 -0.01 -2.56
C PHE A 19 -25.36 -1.46 -2.17
N LEU A 20 -24.17 -1.96 -2.47
CA LEU A 20 -23.75 -3.32 -2.13
C LEU A 20 -23.64 -3.55 -0.62
N LEU A 21 -23.37 -2.51 0.18
CA LEU A 21 -23.31 -2.60 1.65
C LEU A 21 -24.67 -2.42 2.35
N LYS A 22 -25.68 -1.84 1.69
CA LYS A 22 -27.05 -1.60 2.23
C LYS A 22 -27.79 -2.87 2.66
N GLY A 23 -27.28 -4.06 2.33
CA GLY A 23 -27.87 -5.35 2.71
C GLY A 23 -27.82 -5.68 4.20
N GLY A 24 -27.29 -4.80 5.06
CA GLY A 24 -27.13 -5.01 6.50
C GLY A 24 -25.69 -4.94 6.99
N ILE A 25 -24.69 -4.80 6.10
CA ILE A 25 -23.28 -4.71 6.50
C ILE A 25 -23.05 -3.41 7.27
N PHE A 26 -23.48 -2.28 6.73
CA PHE A 26 -23.26 -0.96 7.33
C PHE A 26 -23.86 -0.85 8.74
N GLU A 27 -25.11 -1.28 8.92
CA GLU A 27 -25.79 -1.21 10.21
C GLU A 27 -25.35 -2.31 11.20
N SER A 28 -24.59 -3.30 10.73
CA SER A 28 -23.94 -4.33 11.55
C SER A 28 -22.53 -3.99 12.04
N PHE A 29 -21.91 -2.87 11.60
CA PHE A 29 -20.45 -2.72 11.66
C PHE A 29 -19.83 -2.23 13.00
N ARG A 30 -20.60 -2.00 14.07
CA ARG A 30 -20.10 -1.38 15.33
C ARG A 30 -20.00 -2.33 16.54
N TYR A 31 -19.47 -3.56 16.43
CA TYR A 31 -19.55 -4.57 17.52
C TYR A 31 -18.28 -5.31 17.95
N ASP A 32 -17.07 -4.86 17.57
CA ASP A 32 -15.82 -5.63 17.79
C ASP A 32 -15.59 -6.17 19.23
N GLU A 33 -16.05 -5.50 20.28
CA GLU A 33 -15.82 -5.96 21.66
C GLU A 33 -16.81 -7.03 22.18
N LYS A 34 -17.83 -7.41 21.41
CA LYS A 34 -19.00 -8.18 21.95
C LYS A 34 -19.09 -9.63 21.51
N LEU A 35 -18.35 -10.06 20.48
CA LEU A 35 -18.48 -11.43 19.95
C LEU A 35 -17.88 -12.48 20.91
N TRP A 36 -16.76 -12.17 21.56
CA TRP A 36 -16.16 -13.06 22.56
C TRP A 36 -17.02 -13.18 23.82
N GLU A 37 -17.61 -12.07 24.27
CA GLU A 37 -18.57 -12.07 25.38
C GLU A 37 -19.77 -12.95 25.05
N LEU A 38 -20.30 -12.84 23.84
CA LEU A 38 -21.40 -13.66 23.34
C LEU A 38 -21.03 -15.15 23.42
N LEU A 39 -19.88 -15.55 22.86
CA LEU A 39 -19.40 -16.94 22.92
C LEU A 39 -19.25 -17.43 24.37
N THR A 40 -18.65 -16.62 25.24
CA THR A 40 -18.43 -16.95 26.65
C THR A 40 -19.77 -17.16 27.37
N ALA A 41 -20.75 -16.29 27.12
CA ALA A 41 -22.08 -16.40 27.70
C ALA A 41 -22.81 -17.65 27.22
N MET A 42 -22.71 -18.00 25.94
CA MET A 42 -23.41 -19.19 25.39
C MET A 42 -22.74 -20.52 25.77
N THR A 43 -21.45 -20.48 26.14
CA THR A 43 -20.71 -21.65 26.64
C THR A 43 -20.74 -21.78 28.16
N SER A 44 -21.17 -20.75 28.90
CA SER A 44 -21.32 -20.79 30.35
C SER A 44 -22.72 -21.27 30.78
N CYS A 45 -22.76 -22.07 31.85
CA CYS A 45 -24.01 -22.46 32.53
C CYS A 45 -24.51 -21.40 33.53
N SER A 46 -23.99 -20.17 33.47
CA SER A 46 -24.36 -19.11 34.40
C SER A 46 -25.67 -18.44 33.98
N LYS A 47 -26.54 -18.16 34.96
CA LYS A 47 -27.73 -17.33 34.74
C LYS A 47 -27.30 -15.93 34.33
N LYS A 48 -27.81 -15.47 33.20
CA LYS A 48 -27.54 -14.13 32.66
C LYS A 48 -28.59 -13.17 33.19
N ASP A 49 -28.19 -11.97 33.58
CA ASP A 49 -29.17 -10.97 34.00
C ASP A 49 -29.95 -10.41 32.79
N GLY A 50 -31.09 -9.73 33.05
CA GLY A 50 -31.94 -9.22 31.97
C GLY A 50 -31.27 -8.16 31.08
N LYS A 51 -30.31 -7.39 31.62
CA LYS A 51 -29.58 -6.36 30.87
C LYS A 51 -28.54 -7.01 29.96
N GLU A 52 -27.80 -7.99 30.49
CA GLU A 52 -26.84 -8.81 29.76
C GLU A 52 -27.53 -9.54 28.61
N LYS A 53 -28.65 -10.23 28.87
CA LYS A 53 -29.44 -10.89 27.82
C LYS A 53 -29.86 -9.94 26.70
N THR A 54 -30.34 -8.76 27.04
CA THR A 54 -30.76 -7.75 26.05
C THR A 54 -29.57 -7.33 25.18
N ARG A 55 -28.43 -7.01 25.81
CA ARG A 55 -27.19 -6.60 25.10
C ARG A 55 -26.65 -7.69 24.17
N LEU A 56 -26.65 -8.95 24.63
CA LEU A 56 -26.18 -10.09 23.84
C LEU A 56 -27.14 -10.41 22.67
N THR A 57 -28.45 -10.30 22.91
CA THR A 57 -29.48 -10.47 21.88
C THR A 57 -29.33 -9.41 20.78
N GLU A 58 -29.13 -8.15 21.16
CA GLU A 58 -28.85 -7.09 20.18
C GLU A 58 -27.63 -7.45 19.34
N THR A 59 -26.53 -7.86 19.98
CA THR A 59 -25.28 -8.25 19.29
C THR A 59 -25.54 -9.34 18.26
N LEU A 60 -26.34 -10.35 18.61
CA LEU A 60 -26.71 -11.44 17.72
C LEU A 60 -27.59 -10.97 16.55
N ASP A 61 -28.54 -10.06 16.79
CA ASP A 61 -29.34 -9.45 15.72
C ASP A 61 -28.45 -8.72 14.69
N LYS A 62 -27.37 -8.09 15.16
CA LYS A 62 -26.38 -7.44 14.28
C LYS A 62 -25.55 -8.44 13.51
N LEU A 63 -25.16 -9.57 14.11
CA LEU A 63 -24.50 -10.65 13.38
C LEU A 63 -25.40 -11.23 12.29
N ILE A 64 -26.70 -11.39 12.57
CA ILE A 64 -27.68 -11.83 11.57
C ILE A 64 -27.75 -10.82 10.41
N LEU A 65 -27.78 -9.52 10.70
CA LEU A 65 -27.74 -8.48 9.66
C LEU A 65 -26.45 -8.53 8.85
N MET A 66 -25.29 -8.71 9.50
CA MET A 66 -24.00 -8.86 8.84
C MET A 66 -24.00 -10.03 7.85
N VAL A 67 -24.42 -11.22 8.30
CA VAL A 67 -24.50 -12.42 7.46
C VAL A 67 -25.43 -12.21 6.27
N LYS A 68 -26.63 -11.63 6.49
CA LYS A 68 -27.56 -11.29 5.40
C LYS A 68 -26.94 -10.28 4.44
N GLY A 69 -26.23 -9.29 4.96
CA GLY A 69 -25.54 -8.26 4.18
C GLY A 69 -24.43 -8.81 3.30
N CYS A 70 -23.58 -9.71 3.81
CA CYS A 70 -22.54 -10.36 3.02
C CYS A 70 -23.14 -11.21 1.89
N HIS A 71 -24.22 -11.94 2.17
CA HIS A 71 -24.93 -12.69 1.13
C HIS A 71 -25.56 -11.77 0.08
N TYR A 72 -26.20 -10.68 0.53
CA TYR A 72 -26.75 -9.64 -0.33
C TYR A 72 -25.69 -9.04 -1.25
N PHE A 73 -24.51 -8.73 -0.70
CA PHE A 73 -23.37 -8.21 -1.45
C PHE A 73 -22.96 -9.17 -2.56
N LEU A 74 -22.73 -10.46 -2.22
CA LEU A 74 -22.31 -11.47 -3.19
C LEU A 74 -23.34 -11.63 -4.31
N HIS A 75 -24.62 -11.74 -3.96
CA HIS A 75 -25.71 -11.86 -4.92
C HIS A 75 -25.74 -10.67 -5.89
N HIS A 76 -25.65 -9.45 -5.38
CA HIS A 76 -25.74 -8.25 -6.22
C HIS A 76 -24.50 -8.04 -7.06
N LYS A 77 -23.29 -8.30 -6.53
CA LYS A 77 -22.06 -8.25 -7.30
C LYS A 77 -22.13 -9.20 -8.50
N GLU A 78 -22.62 -10.41 -8.29
CA GLU A 78 -22.82 -11.39 -9.37
C GLU A 78 -23.90 -10.94 -10.36
N ARG A 79 -25.10 -10.59 -9.87
CA ARG A 79 -26.26 -10.21 -10.69
C ARG A 79 -25.98 -8.98 -11.56
N LEU A 80 -25.32 -7.98 -11.00
CA LEU A 80 -24.94 -6.74 -11.69
C LEU A 80 -23.68 -6.91 -12.54
N LYS A 81 -22.97 -8.04 -12.43
CA LYS A 81 -21.65 -8.28 -13.03
C LYS A 81 -20.66 -7.15 -12.66
N PHE A 82 -20.79 -6.63 -11.44
CA PHE A 82 -20.03 -5.49 -10.98
C PHE A 82 -18.58 -5.91 -10.76
N LYS A 83 -17.68 -5.27 -11.51
CA LYS A 83 -16.23 -5.39 -11.36
C LYS A 83 -15.67 -4.05 -10.96
N GLU A 84 -14.80 -4.07 -9.98
CA GLU A 84 -14.23 -2.86 -9.42
C GLU A 84 -12.72 -3.02 -9.21
N ASP A 85 -11.99 -1.96 -9.54
CA ASP A 85 -10.54 -1.98 -9.73
C ASP A 85 -9.77 -2.16 -8.42
N TRP A 86 -10.40 -2.06 -7.26
CA TRP A 86 -9.73 -2.20 -5.96
C TRP A 86 -9.89 -3.58 -5.35
N ILE A 87 -11.04 -4.23 -5.56
CA ILE A 87 -11.35 -5.53 -4.94
C ILE A 87 -11.26 -6.71 -5.92
N ASP A 88 -11.32 -6.46 -7.24
CA ASP A 88 -11.15 -7.51 -8.27
C ASP A 88 -9.79 -7.47 -8.96
N ILE A 89 -8.84 -6.68 -8.42
CA ILE A 89 -7.51 -6.52 -9.00
C ILE A 89 -6.67 -7.77 -8.83
N LYS A 90 -5.92 -8.10 -9.88
CA LYS A 90 -4.91 -9.15 -9.79
C LYS A 90 -3.67 -8.65 -9.07
N TRP A 91 -3.12 -9.51 -8.23
CA TRP A 91 -1.89 -9.23 -7.49
C TRP A 91 -0.75 -10.07 -8.02
N TYR A 92 0.39 -9.44 -8.29
CA TYR A 92 1.63 -10.11 -8.69
C TYR A 92 2.70 -9.97 -7.62
N LYS A 93 3.61 -10.94 -7.55
CA LYS A 93 4.76 -10.87 -6.66
C LYS A 93 5.59 -9.63 -6.99
N ASN A 94 5.95 -8.87 -5.96
CA ASN A 94 6.80 -7.69 -6.13
C ASN A 94 8.16 -8.12 -6.75
N PRO A 95 8.51 -7.64 -7.96
CA PRO A 95 9.73 -8.02 -8.66
C PRO A 95 11.02 -7.53 -7.96
N TYR A 96 10.90 -6.49 -7.13
CA TYR A 96 11.99 -5.87 -6.39
C TYR A 96 12.01 -6.23 -4.91
N ARG A 97 11.06 -7.03 -4.40
CA ARG A 97 10.94 -7.40 -2.99
C ARG A 97 12.28 -7.74 -2.33
N CYS A 98 12.59 -7.12 -1.18
CA CYS A 98 13.87 -7.30 -0.51
C CYS A 98 14.27 -8.78 -0.37
N SER A 99 15.51 -9.09 -0.77
CA SER A 99 16.05 -10.44 -0.68
C SER A 99 16.14 -10.86 0.79
N LYS A 100 15.72 -12.09 1.13
CA LYS A 100 15.60 -12.57 2.53
C LYS A 100 16.78 -12.21 3.44
N LYS A 101 18.01 -12.41 2.95
CA LYS A 101 19.25 -12.15 3.70
C LYS A 101 19.58 -10.67 3.97
N TYR A 102 18.86 -9.74 3.35
CA TYR A 102 19.08 -8.30 3.48
C TYR A 102 17.89 -7.58 4.16
N ARG A 103 16.85 -8.32 4.54
CA ARG A 103 15.67 -7.78 5.22
C ARG A 103 16.05 -7.26 6.61
N SER A 104 15.40 -6.18 7.03
CA SER A 104 15.52 -5.65 8.39
C SER A 104 14.86 -6.58 9.40
N ARG A 105 15.09 -6.33 10.69
CA ARG A 105 14.41 -7.07 11.77
C ARG A 105 12.91 -6.80 11.79
N ASP A 106 12.51 -5.58 11.42
CA ASP A 106 11.11 -5.16 11.41
C ASP A 106 10.38 -5.52 10.11
N ASP A 107 11.05 -6.19 9.16
CA ASP A 107 10.50 -6.52 7.84
C ASP A 107 9.16 -7.24 7.91
N GLN A 108 8.99 -8.18 8.83
CA GLN A 108 7.73 -8.92 9.01
C GLN A 108 6.59 -8.01 9.47
N LYS A 109 6.87 -7.05 10.37
CA LYS A 109 5.87 -6.10 10.87
C LYS A 109 5.48 -5.11 9.78
N LEU A 110 6.48 -4.51 9.12
CA LEU A 110 6.26 -3.49 8.09
C LEU A 110 5.55 -4.05 6.85
N ASN A 111 5.81 -5.31 6.51
CA ASN A 111 5.30 -5.95 5.30
C ASN A 111 4.20 -6.99 5.59
N HIS A 112 3.62 -6.97 6.79
CA HIS A 112 2.45 -7.79 7.09
C HIS A 112 1.31 -7.40 6.14
N HIS A 113 0.55 -8.36 5.62
CA HIS A 113 -0.49 -8.08 4.62
C HIS A 113 -1.60 -7.19 5.18
N LEU A 114 -1.79 -7.15 6.50
CA LEU A 114 -2.76 -6.27 7.17
C LEU A 114 -2.16 -4.94 7.66
N ALA A 115 -0.87 -4.69 7.47
CA ALA A 115 -0.18 -3.53 8.07
C ALA A 115 -0.67 -2.18 7.53
N HIS A 116 -1.35 -2.16 6.38
CA HIS A 116 -1.85 -0.94 5.76
C HIS A 116 -3.24 -0.52 6.28
N PHE A 117 -3.93 -1.39 7.03
CA PHE A 117 -5.18 -1.05 7.70
C PHE A 117 -4.90 -0.41 9.07
N LYS A 118 -5.68 0.60 9.44
CA LYS A 118 -5.55 1.28 10.75
C LYS A 118 -6.10 0.41 11.87
N GLU A 119 -7.11 -0.38 11.57
CA GLU A 119 -7.77 -1.32 12.47
C GLU A 119 -6.90 -2.55 12.69
N PRO A 120 -6.90 -3.12 13.91
CA PRO A 120 -6.05 -4.26 14.26
C PRO A 120 -6.62 -5.58 13.71
N LEU A 121 -6.67 -5.71 12.39
CA LEU A 121 -7.12 -6.92 11.71
C LEU A 121 -6.10 -8.06 11.90
N SER A 122 -6.58 -9.29 12.05
CA SER A 122 -5.75 -10.46 12.37
C SER A 122 -6.25 -11.81 11.82
N ASN A 123 -7.51 -11.90 11.42
CA ASN A 123 -8.19 -13.14 11.06
C ASN A 123 -8.25 -13.39 9.55
N LEU A 124 -8.03 -12.36 8.73
CA LEU A 124 -8.02 -12.50 7.27
C LEU A 124 -6.70 -13.04 6.75
N THR A 125 -6.79 -13.96 5.79
CA THR A 125 -5.64 -14.34 4.96
C THR A 125 -5.21 -13.17 4.07
N ARG A 126 -4.02 -13.28 3.45
CA ARG A 126 -3.56 -12.25 2.51
C ARG A 126 -4.52 -12.09 1.33
N GLU A 127 -4.94 -13.20 0.76
CA GLU A 127 -5.84 -13.22 -0.39
C GLU A 127 -7.19 -12.57 -0.04
N GLU A 128 -7.72 -12.84 1.16
CA GLU A 128 -8.96 -12.22 1.63
C GLU A 128 -8.80 -10.74 1.99
N ALA A 129 -7.65 -10.32 2.50
CA ALA A 129 -7.38 -8.90 2.72
C ALA A 129 -7.19 -8.13 1.40
N GLN A 130 -6.79 -8.82 0.33
CA GLN A 130 -6.63 -8.25 -1.01
C GLN A 130 -7.96 -8.21 -1.78
N ASP A 131 -8.85 -9.17 -1.55
CA ASP A 131 -10.23 -9.23 -2.05
C ASP A 131 -11.13 -9.76 -0.93
N PHE A 132 -11.75 -8.85 -0.17
CA PHE A 132 -12.61 -9.22 0.97
C PHE A 132 -13.82 -10.04 0.55
N THR A 133 -14.20 -10.02 -0.73
CA THR A 133 -15.31 -10.84 -1.24
C THR A 133 -14.97 -12.33 -1.21
N LEU A 134 -13.67 -12.68 -1.19
CA LEU A 134 -13.23 -14.06 -0.97
C LEU A 134 -13.60 -14.54 0.43
N ALA A 135 -13.47 -13.69 1.47
CA ALA A 135 -13.87 -14.05 2.82
C ALA A 135 -15.38 -14.33 2.89
N PHE A 136 -16.19 -13.52 2.20
CA PHE A 136 -17.64 -13.75 2.11
C PHE A 136 -17.94 -15.09 1.41
N LYS A 137 -17.29 -15.37 0.27
CA LYS A 137 -17.47 -16.62 -0.47
C LYS A 137 -17.06 -17.83 0.38
N ASN A 138 -15.91 -17.75 1.06
CA ASN A 138 -15.40 -18.81 1.92
C ASN A 138 -16.34 -19.08 3.10
N PHE A 139 -16.91 -18.02 3.70
CA PHE A 139 -17.88 -18.13 4.79
C PHE A 139 -19.15 -18.92 4.37
N PHE A 140 -19.65 -18.69 3.16
CA PHE A 140 -20.82 -19.40 2.62
C PHE A 140 -20.50 -20.74 1.94
N ALA A 141 -19.22 -21.06 1.72
CA ALA A 141 -18.80 -22.33 1.12
C ALA A 141 -19.01 -23.52 2.07
N GLU A 142 -18.93 -23.30 3.38
CA GLU A 142 -19.10 -24.37 4.38
C GLU A 142 -20.58 -24.64 4.72
N MET A 143 -21.41 -23.60 4.78
CA MET A 143 -22.86 -23.74 4.90
C MET A 143 -23.58 -22.55 4.27
N GLY A 144 -24.75 -22.80 3.68
CA GLY A 144 -25.55 -21.77 3.02
C GLY A 144 -26.21 -20.80 4.00
N LEU A 145 -26.72 -19.68 3.47
CA LEU A 145 -27.38 -18.63 4.27
C LEU A 145 -28.44 -19.18 5.23
N SER A 146 -29.35 -20.04 4.77
CA SER A 146 -30.41 -20.59 5.60
C SER A 146 -29.88 -21.37 6.81
N SER A 147 -28.80 -22.14 6.64
CA SER A 147 -28.17 -22.87 7.73
C SER A 147 -27.49 -21.94 8.73
N TRP A 148 -26.82 -20.89 8.24
CA TRP A 148 -26.23 -19.86 9.10
C TRP A 148 -27.30 -19.12 9.92
N LEU A 149 -28.44 -18.77 9.31
CA LEU A 149 -29.53 -18.10 10.01
C LEU A 149 -30.15 -19.00 11.08
N ASN A 150 -30.39 -20.28 10.76
CA ASN A 150 -30.90 -21.24 11.75
C ASN A 150 -29.95 -21.38 12.94
N LEU A 151 -28.63 -21.49 12.70
CA LEU A 151 -27.63 -21.57 13.76
C LEU A 151 -27.67 -20.34 14.67
N LEU A 152 -27.75 -19.13 14.10
CA LEU A 152 -27.83 -17.89 14.87
C LEU A 152 -29.17 -17.74 15.59
N ASP A 153 -30.28 -18.23 15.03
CA ASP A 153 -31.58 -18.27 15.72
C ASP A 153 -31.56 -19.28 16.89
N ASP A 154 -30.85 -20.40 16.75
CA ASP A 154 -30.65 -21.35 17.83
C ASP A 154 -29.78 -20.74 18.95
N TRP A 155 -28.73 -19.98 18.60
CA TRP A 155 -27.94 -19.20 19.56
C TRP A 155 -28.81 -18.20 20.34
N LYS A 156 -29.75 -17.56 19.66
CA LYS A 156 -30.71 -16.63 20.26
C LYS A 156 -31.61 -17.35 21.25
N SER A 157 -32.11 -18.51 20.85
CA SER A 157 -32.95 -19.36 21.68
C SER A 157 -32.22 -19.78 22.97
N CYS A 158 -30.95 -20.22 22.86
CA CYS A 158 -30.12 -20.55 24.03
C CYS A 158 -29.98 -19.37 25.01
N LEU A 159 -29.70 -18.16 24.49
CA LEU A 159 -29.60 -16.96 25.33
C LEU A 159 -30.89 -16.65 26.10
N THR A 160 -32.03 -16.80 25.43
CA THR A 160 -33.33 -16.55 26.06
C THR A 160 -33.67 -17.60 27.13
N GLY A 161 -33.34 -18.87 26.87
CA GLY A 161 -33.62 -20.01 27.73
C GLY A 161 -32.68 -20.20 28.94
N ASP A 162 -31.64 -19.37 29.08
CA ASP A 162 -30.52 -19.61 30.03
C ASP A 162 -29.81 -20.96 29.81
N GLU A 163 -29.83 -21.45 28.57
CA GLU A 163 -29.22 -22.73 28.20
C GLU A 163 -27.78 -22.53 27.71
N SER A 164 -26.98 -23.60 27.78
CA SER A 164 -25.65 -23.63 27.18
C SER A 164 -25.64 -24.44 25.88
N PHE A 165 -24.67 -24.18 25.01
CA PHE A 165 -24.48 -24.96 23.78
C PHE A 165 -24.30 -26.46 24.03
N PHE A 166 -23.81 -26.85 25.21
CA PHE A 166 -23.57 -28.24 25.58
C PHE A 166 -24.85 -28.99 25.92
N ASP A 167 -25.90 -28.28 26.38
CA ASP A 167 -27.15 -28.88 26.81
C ASP A 167 -28.00 -29.34 25.60
N TRP A 168 -27.89 -28.63 24.48
CA TRP A 168 -28.74 -28.83 23.30
C TRP A 168 -27.98 -29.19 22.01
N ARG A 169 -26.64 -29.28 22.05
CA ARG A 169 -25.76 -29.48 20.87
C ARG A 169 -26.06 -28.49 19.73
N VAL A 170 -26.42 -27.26 20.08
CA VAL A 170 -26.77 -26.19 19.14
C VAL A 170 -25.61 -25.88 18.19
N ASP A 171 -24.40 -25.78 18.73
CA ASP A 171 -23.18 -25.69 17.94
C ASP A 171 -22.16 -26.72 18.43
N CYS A 172 -21.75 -27.61 17.53
CA CYS A 172 -20.78 -28.66 17.83
C CYS A 172 -19.32 -28.17 17.78
N ALA A 173 -19.07 -26.96 17.26
CA ALA A 173 -17.74 -26.35 17.14
C ALA A 173 -17.78 -24.82 17.33
N PRO A 174 -18.21 -24.32 18.50
CA PRO A 174 -18.51 -22.90 18.70
C PRO A 174 -17.29 -21.98 18.60
N LEU A 175 -16.08 -22.47 18.91
CA LEU A 175 -14.83 -21.73 18.66
C LEU A 175 -14.56 -21.55 17.16
N LYS A 176 -14.78 -22.59 16.34
CA LYS A 176 -14.61 -22.51 14.89
C LYS A 176 -15.64 -21.56 14.28
N THR A 177 -16.87 -21.57 14.80
CA THR A 177 -17.92 -20.62 14.40
C THR A 177 -17.54 -19.18 14.74
N TYR A 178 -17.02 -18.96 15.94
CA TYR A 178 -16.50 -17.66 16.39
C TYR A 178 -15.40 -17.12 15.47
N GLU A 179 -14.38 -17.92 15.15
CA GLU A 179 -13.28 -17.52 14.25
C GLU A 179 -13.78 -17.08 12.87
N LYS A 180 -14.81 -17.76 12.33
CA LYS A 180 -15.41 -17.38 11.04
C LYS A 180 -16.20 -16.09 11.11
N LEU A 181 -16.94 -15.88 12.19
CA LEU A 181 -17.69 -14.64 12.40
C LEU A 181 -16.73 -13.47 12.60
N LEU A 182 -15.58 -13.67 13.25
CA LEU A 182 -14.51 -12.68 13.31
C LEU A 182 -13.93 -12.36 11.92
N ALA A 183 -13.55 -13.37 11.14
CA ALA A 183 -13.05 -13.15 9.78
C ALA A 183 -14.09 -12.43 8.90
N LEU A 184 -15.38 -12.80 9.01
CA LEU A 184 -16.47 -12.14 8.32
C LEU A 184 -16.62 -10.67 8.76
N HIS A 185 -16.47 -10.39 10.06
CA HIS A 185 -16.50 -9.04 10.61
C HIS A 185 -15.34 -8.19 10.08
N GLU A 186 -14.10 -8.71 10.11
CA GLU A 186 -12.93 -8.02 9.54
C GLU A 186 -13.11 -7.75 8.04
N ALA A 187 -13.67 -8.70 7.28
CA ALA A 187 -13.97 -8.48 5.86
C ALA A 187 -15.03 -7.40 5.65
N CYS A 188 -16.01 -7.29 6.56
CA CYS A 188 -16.98 -6.18 6.56
C CYS A 188 -16.31 -4.83 6.87
N THR A 189 -15.30 -4.80 7.76
CA THR A 189 -14.48 -3.60 8.01
C THR A 189 -13.83 -3.10 6.74
N ILE A 190 -13.15 -4.01 6.06
CA ILE A 190 -12.48 -3.72 4.80
C ILE A 190 -13.50 -3.27 3.74
N GLY A 191 -14.66 -3.95 3.65
CA GLY A 191 -15.73 -3.57 2.74
C GLY A 191 -16.31 -2.19 3.00
N TYR A 192 -16.45 -1.80 4.28
CA TYR A 192 -16.87 -0.46 4.66
C TYR A 192 -15.87 0.61 4.22
N GLN A 193 -14.58 0.41 4.50
CA GLN A 193 -13.51 1.32 4.08
C GLN A 193 -13.45 1.49 2.56
N TRP A 194 -13.66 0.39 1.83
CA TRP A 194 -13.78 0.40 0.39
C TRP A 194 -14.92 1.29 -0.10
N ALA A 195 -16.12 1.19 0.48
CA ALA A 195 -17.25 2.03 0.08
C ALA A 195 -17.09 3.50 0.47
N GLU A 196 -16.41 3.80 1.58
CA GLU A 196 -16.05 5.17 2.00
C GLU A 196 -14.91 5.79 1.16
N MET A 197 -14.37 5.06 0.18
CA MET A 197 -13.18 5.46 -0.58
C MET A 197 -11.93 5.70 0.29
N ASP A 198 -11.87 5.14 1.50
CA ASP A 198 -10.71 5.18 2.40
C ASP A 198 -9.96 3.83 2.42
N TYR A 199 -10.12 3.01 1.38
CA TYR A 199 -9.36 1.78 1.26
C TYR A 199 -7.86 2.10 1.19
N PRO A 200 -7.05 1.67 2.17
CA PRO A 200 -5.66 2.06 2.17
C PRO A 200 -4.89 1.22 1.12
N PRO A 201 -4.10 1.83 0.23
CA PRO A 201 -3.21 1.06 -0.63
C PRO A 201 -2.05 0.47 0.18
N PRO A 202 -1.40 -0.61 -0.32
CA PRO A 202 -0.43 -1.42 0.43
C PRO A 202 0.76 -0.69 1.07
N ASN A 203 1.16 0.46 0.52
CA ASN A 203 2.31 1.23 0.98
C ASN A 203 1.93 2.49 1.78
N ARG A 204 0.64 2.79 1.96
CA ARG A 204 0.21 4.04 2.61
C ARG A 204 0.81 4.20 4.00
N HIS A 205 0.72 3.17 4.84
CA HIS A 205 1.28 3.17 6.20
C HIS A 205 2.81 3.33 6.22
N LEU A 206 3.50 2.86 5.17
CA LEU A 206 4.94 3.04 5.05
C LEU A 206 5.30 4.50 4.74
N ILE A 207 4.48 5.19 3.95
CA ILE A 207 4.69 6.58 3.57
C ILE A 207 4.30 7.50 4.73
N GLU A 208 3.08 7.36 5.26
CA GLU A 208 2.53 8.22 6.32
C GLU A 208 3.17 7.90 7.67
N ASP A 209 3.06 6.65 8.14
CA ASP A 209 3.40 6.31 9.53
C ASP A 209 4.89 6.04 9.71
N TYR A 210 5.53 5.36 8.75
CA TYR A 210 6.95 5.00 8.87
C TYR A 210 7.89 6.12 8.40
N LEU A 211 7.71 6.61 7.17
CA LEU A 211 8.57 7.65 6.59
C LEU A 211 8.18 9.07 7.03
N SER A 212 6.98 9.27 7.57
CA SER A 212 6.45 10.60 7.91
C SER A 212 6.52 11.54 6.70
N SER A 213 6.17 11.02 5.53
CA SER A 213 6.08 11.75 4.27
C SER A 213 4.65 12.20 4.01
N GLU A 214 4.52 13.32 3.30
CA GLU A 214 3.21 13.77 2.82
C GLU A 214 2.66 12.74 1.84
N TYR A 215 1.43 12.30 2.09
CA TYR A 215 0.71 11.39 1.22
C TYR A 215 -0.42 12.15 0.54
N VAL A 216 -0.38 12.19 -0.80
CA VAL A 216 -1.48 12.74 -1.59
C VAL A 216 -2.55 11.66 -1.68
N ASN A 217 -3.73 11.92 -1.11
CA ASN A 217 -4.86 10.98 -1.12
C ASN A 217 -5.10 10.42 -2.53
N GLY A 218 -4.94 9.11 -2.68
CA GLY A 218 -5.21 8.40 -3.93
C GLY A 218 -4.39 7.12 -4.06
N TYR A 219 -5.02 6.06 -4.58
CA TYR A 219 -4.42 4.73 -4.75
C TYR A 219 -3.04 4.75 -5.40
N ARG A 220 -2.93 5.52 -6.49
CA ARG A 220 -1.73 5.62 -7.32
C ARG A 220 -0.57 6.30 -6.61
N SER A 221 -0.84 7.21 -5.69
CA SER A 221 0.19 7.91 -4.91
C SER A 221 1.02 6.98 -4.02
N ALA A 222 0.50 5.79 -3.68
CA ALA A 222 1.24 4.77 -2.93
C ALA A 222 2.08 3.85 -3.82
N SER A 223 1.95 3.95 -5.15
CA SER A 223 2.75 3.16 -6.08
C SER A 223 4.17 3.70 -6.11
N PRO A 224 5.18 2.86 -5.80
CA PRO A 224 6.56 3.31 -5.91
C PRO A 224 6.94 3.62 -7.36
N PHE A 225 6.20 3.13 -8.36
CA PHE A 225 6.46 3.45 -9.77
C PHE A 225 5.95 4.85 -10.15
N GLU A 226 4.83 5.28 -9.60
CA GLU A 226 4.32 6.66 -9.76
C GLU A 226 5.24 7.64 -9.02
N MET A 227 5.69 7.28 -7.81
CA MET A 227 6.64 8.10 -7.05
C MET A 227 8.00 8.30 -7.75
N ILE A 228 8.42 7.35 -8.61
CA ILE A 228 9.60 7.58 -9.48
C ILE A 228 9.35 8.76 -10.43
N GLY A 229 8.11 8.92 -10.91
CA GLY A 229 7.69 10.06 -11.71
C GLY A 229 7.92 11.40 -10.99
N ASP A 230 7.63 11.46 -9.69
CA ASP A 230 7.82 12.66 -8.87
C ASP A 230 9.30 13.00 -8.65
N VAL A 231 10.16 11.98 -8.52
CA VAL A 231 11.63 12.17 -8.48
C VAL A 231 12.12 12.87 -9.75
N PHE A 232 11.54 12.53 -10.89
CA PHE A 232 11.92 13.05 -12.21
C PHE A 232 10.99 14.15 -12.75
N TYR A 233 10.11 14.70 -11.91
CA TYR A 233 9.21 15.77 -12.31
C TYR A 233 10.01 17.02 -12.69
N GLU A 234 9.97 17.36 -13.99
CA GLU A 234 10.71 18.46 -14.63
C GLU A 234 12.24 18.40 -14.43
N LYS A 235 12.80 17.23 -14.10
CA LYS A 235 14.22 17.03 -13.83
C LYS A 235 14.79 15.93 -14.72
N ASN A 236 15.99 16.15 -15.25
CA ASN A 236 16.72 15.11 -15.96
C ASN A 236 17.75 14.40 -15.06
N TYR A 237 18.20 13.22 -15.47
CA TYR A 237 19.20 12.42 -14.76
C TYR A 237 20.50 13.19 -14.52
N SER A 238 20.97 13.94 -15.51
CA SER A 238 22.23 14.68 -15.45
C SER A 238 22.17 15.78 -14.38
N ASP A 239 21.07 16.52 -14.29
CA ASP A 239 20.87 17.59 -13.32
C ASP A 239 20.89 17.05 -11.89
N ILE A 240 20.11 16.01 -11.61
CA ILE A 240 20.08 15.36 -10.29
C ILE A 240 21.47 14.85 -9.93
N ARG A 241 22.18 14.24 -10.88
CA ARG A 241 23.54 13.75 -10.68
C ARG A 241 24.51 14.89 -10.37
N GLN A 242 24.43 16.02 -11.07
CA GLN A 242 25.29 17.17 -10.82
C GLN A 242 25.00 17.80 -9.45
N HIS A 243 23.73 17.90 -9.04
CA HIS A 243 23.39 18.36 -7.70
C HIS A 243 23.96 17.44 -6.60
N ILE A 244 23.90 16.12 -6.78
CA ILE A 244 24.55 15.17 -5.85
C ILE A 244 26.07 15.38 -5.86
N LEU A 245 26.71 15.60 -7.02
CA LEU A 245 28.14 15.90 -7.04
C LEU A 245 28.46 17.17 -6.25
N ALA A 246 27.77 18.28 -6.55
CA ALA A 246 27.96 19.59 -5.92
C ALA A 246 27.83 19.53 -4.38
N LEU A 247 26.84 18.80 -3.86
CA LEU A 247 26.63 18.62 -2.42
C LEU A 247 27.80 17.92 -1.70
N TYR A 248 28.59 17.12 -2.43
CA TYR A 248 29.64 16.28 -1.87
C TYR A 248 31.01 16.52 -2.53
N VAL A 249 31.28 17.74 -3.01
CA VAL A 249 32.64 18.18 -3.41
C VAL A 249 33.42 18.64 -2.17
N SER A 250 34.67 18.19 -2.05
CA SER A 250 35.54 18.45 -0.87
C SER A 250 36.21 19.83 -0.82
N CYS A 251 35.80 20.85 -1.59
CA CYS A 251 36.63 22.05 -1.82
C CYS A 251 36.02 23.37 -1.32
N SER A 252 36.85 24.13 -0.61
CA SER A 252 36.69 25.53 -0.17
C SER A 252 36.74 26.59 -1.29
N CYS A 253 36.75 26.15 -2.55
CA CYS A 253 36.96 27.02 -3.71
C CYS A 253 35.72 26.99 -4.59
N LYS A 254 34.94 28.08 -4.53
CA LYS A 254 33.70 28.35 -5.30
C LYS A 254 32.67 27.21 -5.21
N ARG A 255 31.76 27.32 -4.24
CA ARG A 255 30.46 26.63 -4.30
C ARG A 255 29.77 27.10 -5.59
N GLU A 256 29.95 26.37 -6.69
CA GLU A 256 29.15 26.59 -7.88
C GLU A 256 27.70 26.39 -7.47
N GLY A 257 26.90 27.43 -7.73
CA GLY A 257 25.54 27.53 -7.19
C GLY A 257 24.75 26.31 -7.63
N ILE A 258 24.25 25.55 -6.65
CA ILE A 258 23.12 24.65 -6.87
C ILE A 258 22.03 25.54 -7.47
N ASN A 259 21.80 25.40 -8.78
CA ASN A 259 20.91 26.26 -9.57
C ASN A 259 19.42 25.93 -9.33
N THR A 260 19.14 25.00 -8.42
CA THR A 260 17.81 24.65 -7.94
C THR A 260 17.54 25.29 -6.59
N ILE A 261 16.28 25.67 -6.36
CA ILE A 261 15.81 26.12 -5.06
C ILE A 261 16.11 24.99 -4.06
N ALA A 262 16.79 25.30 -2.95
CA ALA A 262 17.21 24.32 -1.93
C ALA A 262 16.09 23.34 -1.49
N LYS A 263 14.84 23.84 -1.46
CA LYS A 263 13.63 23.07 -1.16
C LYS A 263 13.38 21.95 -2.19
N ASP A 264 13.61 22.22 -3.47
CA ASP A 264 13.36 21.26 -4.56
C ASP A 264 14.42 20.16 -4.57
N LEU A 265 15.68 20.52 -4.28
CA LEU A 265 16.76 19.53 -4.14
C LEU A 265 16.53 18.61 -2.93
N ARG A 266 16.13 19.19 -1.79
CA ARG A 266 15.75 18.43 -0.59
C ARG A 266 14.68 17.40 -0.90
N SER A 267 13.59 17.83 -1.53
CA SER A 267 12.46 16.96 -1.88
C SER A 267 12.90 15.85 -2.86
N THR A 268 13.70 16.20 -3.87
CA THR A 268 14.19 15.25 -4.88
C THR A 268 15.06 14.15 -4.26
N LEU A 269 16.02 14.50 -3.40
CA LEU A 269 16.91 13.49 -2.80
C LEU A 269 16.22 12.66 -1.72
N ARG A 270 15.26 13.25 -1.00
CA ARG A 270 14.37 12.51 -0.10
C ARG A 270 13.55 11.48 -0.87
N TRP A 271 12.81 11.90 -1.91
CA TRP A 271 12.01 10.99 -2.73
C TRP A 271 12.85 9.93 -3.43
N LEU A 272 14.08 10.24 -3.82
CA LEU A 272 15.02 9.26 -4.38
C LEU A 272 15.28 8.11 -3.39
N LEU A 273 15.56 8.42 -2.13
CA LEU A 273 15.79 7.43 -1.07
C LEU A 273 14.50 6.69 -0.67
N GLU A 274 13.39 7.39 -0.56
CA GLU A 274 12.10 6.81 -0.17
C GLU A 274 11.60 5.82 -1.21
N THR A 275 11.57 6.24 -2.47
CA THR A 275 11.07 5.43 -3.59
C THR A 275 11.92 4.18 -3.79
N GLY A 276 13.25 4.33 -3.73
CA GLY A 276 14.16 3.19 -3.79
C GLY A 276 13.94 2.17 -2.65
N TRP A 277 13.55 2.64 -1.47
CA TRP A 277 13.25 1.77 -0.33
C TRP A 277 11.87 1.11 -0.45
N LEU A 278 10.84 1.86 -0.87
CA LEU A 278 9.46 1.39 -1.06
C LEU A 278 9.36 0.29 -2.12
N LEU A 279 10.16 0.34 -3.18
CA LEU A 279 10.30 -0.75 -4.16
C LEU A 279 10.64 -2.10 -3.51
N LEU A 280 11.36 -2.10 -2.37
CA LEU A 280 11.74 -3.31 -1.66
C LEU A 280 10.68 -3.83 -0.69
N GLN A 281 9.61 -3.05 -0.46
CA GLN A 281 8.54 -3.34 0.48
C GLN A 281 7.36 -4.03 -0.22
N THR A 282 6.50 -4.65 0.58
CA THR A 282 5.36 -5.50 0.25
C THR A 282 5.70 -6.71 -0.62
N ASP A 283 5.12 -7.86 -0.30
CA ASP A 283 5.40 -9.08 -1.07
C ASP A 283 4.71 -9.09 -2.44
N TYR A 284 3.65 -8.29 -2.62
CA TYR A 284 2.83 -8.25 -3.82
C TYR A 284 2.47 -6.82 -4.20
N PHE A 285 2.44 -6.55 -5.49
CA PHE A 285 1.89 -5.34 -6.06
C PHE A 285 0.64 -5.63 -6.87
N PRO A 286 -0.29 -4.66 -6.93
CA PRO A 286 -1.38 -4.68 -7.89
C PRO A 286 -0.88 -4.76 -9.34
N GLU A 287 -1.66 -5.40 -10.21
CA GLU A 287 -1.35 -5.58 -11.65
C GLU A 287 -1.11 -4.25 -12.35
N ASP A 288 -1.97 -3.28 -12.08
CA ASP A 288 -1.93 -1.98 -12.72
C ASP A 288 -0.67 -1.20 -12.34
N TRP A 289 -0.17 -1.29 -11.11
CA TRP A 289 1.11 -0.66 -10.72
C TRP A 289 2.32 -1.16 -11.52
N LEU A 290 2.24 -2.39 -12.06
CA LEU A 290 3.30 -3.00 -12.86
C LEU A 290 3.08 -2.84 -14.37
N ASP A 291 1.91 -2.35 -14.76
CA ASP A 291 1.52 -2.07 -16.13
C ASP A 291 1.91 -0.64 -16.52
N PRO A 292 2.90 -0.47 -17.43
CA PRO A 292 3.29 0.84 -17.90
C PRO A 292 2.15 1.61 -18.59
N ASP A 293 1.15 0.94 -19.17
CA ASP A 293 0.07 1.62 -19.91
C ASP A 293 -0.96 2.28 -18.97
N SER A 294 -0.96 1.88 -17.71
CA SER A 294 -1.80 2.44 -16.65
C SER A 294 -1.24 3.73 -16.04
N ILE A 295 0.02 4.06 -16.32
CA ILE A 295 0.67 5.31 -15.88
C ILE A 295 0.31 6.39 -16.90
N ASP A 296 -0.35 7.46 -16.48
CA ASP A 296 -0.76 8.52 -17.40
C ASP A 296 0.43 9.26 -18.00
N PHE A 297 1.36 9.68 -17.14
CA PHE A 297 2.55 10.45 -17.50
C PHE A 297 3.83 9.78 -17.01
N LEU A 298 4.47 8.99 -17.88
CA LEU A 298 5.77 8.40 -17.60
C LEU A 298 6.87 9.47 -17.78
N ARG A 299 7.39 9.99 -16.67
CA ARG A 299 8.48 10.99 -16.66
C ARG A 299 9.82 10.30 -16.90
N CYS A 300 10.27 10.25 -18.16
CA CYS A 300 11.56 9.68 -18.51
C CYS A 300 12.68 10.65 -18.11
N PRO A 301 13.69 10.26 -17.32
CA PRO A 301 14.74 11.17 -16.88
C PRO A 301 15.84 11.42 -17.92
N VAL A 302 15.74 10.79 -19.10
CA VAL A 302 16.72 10.84 -20.17
C VAL A 302 16.07 11.45 -21.41
N PRO A 303 16.74 12.35 -22.15
CA PRO A 303 16.22 12.84 -23.43
C PRO A 303 15.89 11.71 -24.39
N GLU A 304 14.86 11.89 -25.21
CA GLU A 304 14.33 10.83 -26.10
C GLU A 304 15.41 10.19 -26.98
N GLU A 305 16.26 11.01 -27.59
CA GLU A 305 17.35 10.59 -28.47
C GLU A 305 18.41 9.71 -27.79
N LEU A 306 18.55 9.85 -26.47
CA LEU A 306 19.54 9.14 -25.68
C LEU A 306 18.96 7.93 -24.93
N ALA A 307 17.62 7.79 -24.88
CA ALA A 307 16.95 6.80 -24.04
C ALA A 307 17.38 5.36 -24.37
N ASP A 308 17.49 5.02 -25.66
CA ASP A 308 17.83 3.66 -26.12
C ASP A 308 19.32 3.31 -25.91
N TYR A 309 20.18 4.31 -25.76
CA TYR A 309 21.63 4.15 -25.62
C TYR A 309 22.14 4.46 -24.22
N TRP A 310 21.25 4.89 -23.34
CA TRP A 310 21.63 5.32 -21.99
C TRP A 310 22.22 4.16 -21.20
N LYS A 311 23.30 4.45 -20.46
CA LYS A 311 23.96 3.49 -19.59
C LYS A 311 24.16 4.08 -18.19
N PRO A 312 23.97 3.28 -17.13
CA PRO A 312 24.19 3.72 -15.77
C PRO A 312 25.68 4.00 -15.54
N LYS A 313 25.98 5.10 -14.84
CA LYS A 313 27.37 5.57 -14.63
C LYS A 313 28.03 4.93 -13.40
N ASN A 314 27.25 4.45 -12.45
CA ASN A 314 27.70 4.04 -11.11
C ASN A 314 27.38 2.56 -10.79
N LEU A 315 26.58 1.89 -11.62
CA LEU A 315 26.31 0.46 -11.50
C LEU A 315 27.24 -0.37 -12.38
N THR A 316 27.85 -1.40 -11.79
CA THR A 316 28.57 -2.42 -12.55
C THR A 316 27.61 -3.29 -13.39
N ALA A 317 28.09 -3.92 -14.46
CA ALA A 317 27.27 -4.82 -15.29
C ALA A 317 26.59 -5.95 -14.50
N LYS A 318 27.24 -6.43 -13.42
CA LYS A 318 26.66 -7.44 -12.51
C LYS A 318 25.52 -6.88 -11.67
N GLU A 319 25.64 -5.63 -11.22
CA GLU A 319 24.60 -4.94 -10.46
C GLU A 319 23.39 -4.61 -11.34
N GLN A 320 23.62 -4.20 -12.59
CA GLN A 320 22.59 -3.93 -13.59
C GLN A 320 21.74 -5.18 -13.87
N ARG A 321 22.37 -6.34 -14.11
CA ARG A 321 21.65 -7.61 -14.33
C ARG A 321 20.88 -8.12 -13.11
N LYS A 322 21.14 -7.57 -11.91
CA LYS A 322 20.58 -8.05 -10.64
C LYS A 322 20.01 -6.90 -9.81
N LEU A 323 19.24 -5.99 -10.44
CA LEU A 323 18.68 -4.79 -9.81
C LEU A 323 18.06 -5.05 -8.44
N ARG A 324 17.15 -6.04 -8.32
CA ARG A 324 16.55 -6.44 -7.03
C ARG A 324 17.59 -6.66 -5.93
N LYS A 325 18.65 -7.42 -6.22
CA LYS A 325 19.71 -7.75 -5.27
C LYS A 325 20.60 -6.54 -4.99
N THR A 326 20.87 -5.73 -6.00
CA THR A 326 21.61 -4.47 -5.88
C THR A 326 20.87 -3.52 -4.94
N LEU A 327 19.58 -3.27 -5.19
CA LEU A 327 18.73 -2.42 -4.38
C LEU A 327 18.63 -2.96 -2.93
N SER A 328 18.41 -4.26 -2.76
CA SER A 328 18.39 -4.89 -1.41
C SER A 328 19.70 -4.64 -0.63
N LYS A 329 20.86 -4.62 -1.30
CA LYS A 329 22.15 -4.34 -0.66
C LYS A 329 22.31 -2.87 -0.29
N LEU A 330 21.82 -1.96 -1.14
CA LEU A 330 21.91 -0.52 -0.90
C LEU A 330 21.20 -0.11 0.39
N TYR A 331 20.11 -0.82 0.72
CA TYR A 331 19.33 -0.64 1.95
C TYR A 331 19.66 -1.62 3.09
N HIS A 332 20.71 -2.43 2.95
CA HIS A 332 21.07 -3.37 4.01
C HIS A 332 21.74 -2.66 5.19
N ASN A 333 21.27 -2.95 6.41
CA ASN A 333 21.76 -2.37 7.66
C ASN A 333 21.75 -0.84 7.72
N ILE A 334 20.79 -0.21 7.02
CA ILE A 334 20.54 1.23 7.15
C ILE A 334 19.10 1.49 7.60
N ASP A 335 18.92 2.53 8.40
CA ASP A 335 17.61 3.15 8.62
C ASP A 335 17.44 4.25 7.57
N VAL A 336 16.50 4.06 6.66
CA VAL A 336 16.24 5.02 5.56
C VAL A 336 15.88 6.41 6.09
N ARG A 337 15.25 6.52 7.27
CA ARG A 337 14.88 7.80 7.88
C ARG A 337 16.11 8.56 8.37
N GLN A 338 17.05 7.83 8.96
CA GLN A 338 18.34 8.40 9.36
C GLN A 338 19.15 8.83 8.13
N GLU A 339 19.12 8.04 7.06
CA GLU A 339 19.78 8.37 5.80
C GLU A 339 19.21 9.65 5.17
N ILE A 340 17.87 9.78 5.15
CA ILE A 340 17.18 10.99 4.70
C ILE A 340 17.62 12.18 5.56
N TYR A 341 17.59 12.06 6.88
CA TYR A 341 18.03 13.13 7.80
C TYR A 341 19.48 13.56 7.55
N THR A 342 20.38 12.62 7.28
CA THR A 342 21.78 12.89 6.94
C THR A 342 21.88 13.71 5.65
N VAL A 343 21.14 13.35 4.60
CA VAL A 343 21.11 14.09 3.33
C VAL A 343 20.51 15.49 3.52
N GLU A 344 19.42 15.62 4.27
CA GLU A 344 18.81 16.92 4.54
C GLU A 344 19.76 17.84 5.34
N SER A 345 20.43 17.28 6.35
CA SER A 345 21.44 17.99 7.13
C SER A 345 22.63 18.43 6.26
N ARG A 346 23.03 17.60 5.29
CA ARG A 346 24.09 17.92 4.33
C ARG A 346 23.70 19.11 3.44
N ILE A 347 22.47 19.14 2.94
CA ILE A 347 21.96 20.26 2.14
C ILE A 347 21.98 21.55 2.96
N ILE A 348 21.49 21.51 4.21
CA ILE A 348 21.50 22.67 5.11
C ILE A 348 22.93 23.18 5.32
N ARG A 349 23.88 22.30 5.65
CA ARG A 349 25.30 22.68 5.83
C ARG A 349 25.91 23.27 4.56
N HIS A 350 25.61 22.69 3.39
CA HIS A 350 26.11 23.20 2.11
C HIS A 350 25.57 24.61 1.79
N LEU A 351 24.41 24.99 2.31
CA LEU A 351 23.83 26.33 2.16
C LEU A 351 24.35 27.34 3.18
N HIS A 352 24.97 26.90 4.28
CA HIS A 352 25.56 27.76 5.28
C HIS A 352 27.08 27.92 5.05
N PRO A 353 27.58 29.11 4.66
CA PRO A 353 28.99 29.33 4.33
C PRO A 353 29.96 29.11 5.48
N ASP A 354 29.48 29.35 6.71
CA ASP A 354 30.32 29.48 7.90
C ASP A 354 30.62 28.16 8.62
N VAL A 355 30.07 27.05 8.14
CA VAL A 355 30.30 25.72 8.73
C VAL A 355 31.40 25.01 7.94
N PRO A 356 32.50 24.56 8.58
CA PRO A 356 33.54 23.77 7.93
C PRO A 356 32.95 22.52 7.30
N ASP A 357 33.14 22.39 6.00
CA ASP A 357 32.51 21.34 5.20
C ASP A 357 33.47 20.16 4.96
N ASN A 358 33.74 19.41 6.02
CA ASN A 358 34.55 18.19 5.93
C ASN A 358 33.66 16.98 5.63
N LEU A 359 33.96 16.28 4.53
CA LEU A 359 33.27 15.05 4.17
C LEU A 359 33.76 13.88 5.04
N SER A 360 32.82 13.21 5.71
CA SER A 360 33.05 11.96 6.43
C SER A 360 33.02 10.75 5.49
N GLU A 361 33.46 9.58 5.98
CA GLU A 361 33.28 8.31 5.25
C GLU A 361 31.80 8.00 5.02
N ASP A 362 30.94 8.33 5.99
CA ASP A 362 29.50 8.16 5.90
C ASP A 362 28.88 9.05 4.82
N ASP A 363 29.39 10.28 4.65
CA ASP A 363 28.98 11.16 3.55
C ASP A 363 29.31 10.56 2.18
N LEU A 364 30.51 9.98 2.04
CA LEU A 364 30.92 9.31 0.81
C LEU A 364 30.10 8.05 0.53
N ALA A 365 29.75 7.28 1.56
CA ALA A 365 28.86 6.13 1.46
C ALA A 365 27.46 6.55 1.01
N THR A 366 26.91 7.61 1.62
CA THR A 366 25.60 8.22 1.27
C THR A 366 25.59 8.69 -0.18
N LYS A 367 26.62 9.43 -0.60
CA LYS A 367 26.79 9.89 -1.99
C LYS A 367 26.76 8.72 -2.98
N ASN A 368 27.56 7.68 -2.72
CA ASN A 368 27.61 6.51 -3.58
C ASN A 368 26.27 5.77 -3.64
N ARG A 369 25.53 5.73 -2.52
CA ARG A 369 24.19 5.17 -2.44
C ARG A 369 23.20 5.96 -3.29
N LEU A 370 23.15 7.28 -3.15
CA LEU A 370 22.29 8.16 -3.96
C LEU A 370 22.54 7.96 -5.46
N PHE A 371 23.80 7.94 -5.89
CA PHE A 371 24.14 7.69 -7.30
C PHE A 371 23.68 6.33 -7.80
N LYS A 372 23.86 5.28 -7.01
CA LYS A 372 23.42 3.93 -7.40
C LYS A 372 21.89 3.82 -7.43
N ILE A 373 21.18 4.48 -6.51
CA ILE A 373 19.71 4.51 -6.52
C ILE A 373 19.20 5.28 -7.73
N LEU A 374 19.80 6.42 -8.06
CA LEU A 374 19.49 7.20 -9.26
C LEU A 374 19.62 6.36 -10.53
N ASP A 375 20.70 5.60 -10.66
CA ASP A 375 20.88 4.66 -11.77
C ASP A 375 19.82 3.56 -11.78
N VAL A 376 19.47 2.99 -10.61
CA VAL A 376 18.43 1.94 -10.50
C VAL A 376 17.07 2.49 -10.94
N LEU A 377 16.62 3.64 -10.41
CA LEU A 377 15.33 4.21 -10.76
C LEU A 377 15.26 4.58 -12.25
N THR A 378 16.36 5.11 -12.80
CA THR A 378 16.44 5.41 -14.24
C THR A 378 16.27 4.15 -15.09
N LEU A 379 16.94 3.04 -14.75
CA LEU A 379 16.77 1.77 -15.44
C LEU A 379 15.34 1.23 -15.35
N ILE A 380 14.66 1.43 -14.20
CA ILE A 380 13.26 1.03 -14.03
C ILE A 380 12.36 1.83 -14.98
N VAL A 381 12.52 3.14 -15.05
CA VAL A 381 11.73 4.00 -15.95
C VAL A 381 11.96 3.64 -17.41
N LEU A 382 13.21 3.42 -17.81
CA LEU A 382 13.53 2.99 -19.18
C LEU A 382 12.89 1.64 -19.51
N ASN A 383 12.89 0.68 -18.57
CA ASN A 383 12.20 -0.58 -18.77
C ASN A 383 10.66 -0.44 -18.87
N LEU A 384 10.07 0.45 -18.08
CA LEU A 384 8.63 0.76 -18.20
C LEU A 384 8.32 1.38 -19.56
N ARG A 385 9.16 2.32 -20.03
CA ARG A 385 9.04 2.94 -21.36
C ARG A 385 9.09 1.89 -22.47
N GLU A 386 10.06 0.98 -22.45
CA GLU A 386 10.21 -0.08 -23.45
C GLU A 386 8.99 -1.02 -23.52
N ARG A 387 8.34 -1.26 -22.38
CA ARG A 387 7.17 -2.14 -22.27
C ARG A 387 5.85 -1.44 -22.56
N ARG A 388 5.83 -0.10 -22.59
CA ARG A 388 4.62 0.70 -22.82
C ARG A 388 4.15 0.54 -24.27
N THR A 389 2.86 0.34 -24.46
CA THR A 389 2.23 0.20 -25.77
C THR A 389 1.37 1.41 -26.15
N LYS A 390 0.96 2.21 -25.17
CA LYS A 390 0.23 3.47 -25.36
C LYS A 390 1.08 4.48 -26.12
N SER A 391 0.56 5.00 -27.24
CA SER A 391 1.27 5.87 -28.20
C SER A 391 1.62 7.28 -27.69
N GLY A 392 1.37 7.59 -26.42
CA GLY A 392 1.63 8.91 -25.82
C GLY A 392 1.78 8.84 -24.30
N GLY A 393 2.02 10.00 -23.68
CA GLY A 393 2.16 10.14 -22.22
C GLY A 393 3.57 9.82 -21.69
N VAL A 394 4.58 9.69 -22.55
CA VAL A 394 5.98 9.74 -22.11
C VAL A 394 6.44 11.19 -22.17
N CYS A 395 6.94 11.71 -21.06
CA CYS A 395 7.49 13.06 -20.99
C CYS A 395 9.02 12.96 -20.91
N TYR A 396 9.71 13.52 -21.89
CA TYR A 396 11.16 13.60 -21.90
C TYR A 396 11.63 15.00 -21.50
N PRO A 397 12.78 15.12 -20.81
CA PRO A 397 13.41 16.41 -20.58
C PRO A 397 13.98 16.97 -21.90
N PRO A 398 14.16 18.29 -21.99
CA PRO A 398 14.85 18.90 -23.12
C PRO A 398 16.29 18.40 -23.22
N ILE A 399 16.82 18.40 -24.45
CA ILE A 399 18.25 18.19 -24.68
C ILE A 399 18.98 19.42 -24.15
N VAL A 400 19.80 19.24 -23.13
CA VAL A 400 20.74 20.27 -22.72
C VAL A 400 21.90 20.18 -23.70
N GLU A 401 21.94 21.07 -24.69
CA GLU A 401 23.16 21.31 -25.45
C GLU A 401 24.24 21.69 -24.45
N GLU A 402 25.31 20.89 -24.35
CA GLU A 402 26.49 21.28 -23.58
C GLU A 402 26.97 22.62 -24.13
N ALA A 403 26.66 23.71 -23.41
CA ALA A 403 27.12 25.03 -23.79
C ALA A 403 28.64 24.96 -23.94
N ASN A 404 29.12 25.29 -25.14
CA ASN A 404 30.53 25.38 -25.50
C ASN A 404 31.32 26.18 -24.45
N VAL A 405 31.91 25.50 -23.46
CA VAL A 405 33.00 26.04 -22.62
C VAL A 405 34.33 25.61 -23.25
N HIS A 406 34.47 25.79 -24.56
CA HIS A 406 35.73 25.65 -25.29
C HIS A 406 35.80 26.70 -26.41
N SER A 407 35.84 27.97 -26.03
CA SER A 407 36.56 29.01 -26.79
C SER A 407 36.49 30.33 -26.02
N ASN A 408 37.55 30.63 -25.27
CA ASN A 408 38.15 31.97 -25.19
C ASN A 408 39.48 31.87 -24.44
N GLU A 409 40.40 31.08 -25.00
CA GLU A 409 41.82 31.37 -24.93
C GLU A 409 42.28 31.67 -26.36
N SER A 410 42.33 32.96 -26.71
CA SER A 410 43.18 33.61 -27.72
C SER A 410 42.50 34.87 -28.27
N VAL A 411 42.85 36.04 -27.73
CA VAL A 411 43.75 37.06 -28.29
C VAL A 411 44.01 38.10 -27.20
#